data_AF-A0A5B9D7X6-F1
#
_entry.id   AF-A0A5B9D7X6-F1
#
_cell.length_a   1.000
_cell.length_b   1.000
_cell.length_c   1.000
_cell.angle_alpha   90.00
_cell.angle_beta   90.00
_cell.angle_gamma   90.00
#
_symmetry.space_group_name_H-M   'P 1'
#
loop_
_entity.id
_entity.type
_entity.pdbx_description
1 polymer ?
#
loop_
_entity_poly.entity_id
_entity_poly.type
_entity_poly.pdbx_seq_one_letter_code
_entity_poly.pdbx_strand_id
1 'polypeptide(L)'
;MNEYTILLYLLTRTKQGNSNDKFEIIGASEEELCDSLHFTGKFTKIQLHELMDQFSKSISIFNLQLKQNPFNFRWYLTQSSEIEEFFSSNPFSGKPRIAATLCTVLSLCMTNNGKIDINSVRKIRNKKDIRKDLQELEKLNFINMEKKSNLISINPYLGYFMDIEGFLNILENEIRKKNIENVDE
;
A
#
# COMPACT_ATOMS: atom_id res chain seq x y z
N MET A 1 -10.34 28.95 -7.36
CA MET A 1 -10.37 27.51 -7.66
C MET A 1 -11.30 26.89 -6.63
N ASN A 2 -12.34 26.14 -7.01
CA ASN A 2 -13.25 25.56 -6.01
C ASN A 2 -12.54 24.42 -5.24
N GLU A 3 -13.07 24.07 -4.07
CA GLU A 3 -12.50 23.05 -3.17
C GLU A 3 -12.35 21.71 -3.88
N TYR A 4 -13.31 21.32 -4.73
CA TYR A 4 -13.26 20.07 -5.48
C TYR A 4 -12.14 20.05 -6.54
N THR A 5 -11.82 21.19 -7.15
CA THR A 5 -10.71 21.30 -8.11
C THR A 5 -9.38 21.23 -7.37
N ILE A 6 -9.30 21.80 -6.16
CA ILE A 6 -8.14 21.64 -5.28
C ILE A 6 -7.97 20.16 -4.90
N LEU A 7 -9.03 19.51 -4.41
CA LEU A 7 -9.00 18.09 -4.07
C LEU A 7 -8.60 17.22 -5.27
N LEU A 8 -9.24 17.42 -6.42
CA LEU A 8 -8.91 16.67 -7.63
C LEU A 8 -7.45 16.85 -8.02
N TYR A 9 -6.95 18.08 -8.01
CA TYR A 9 -5.54 18.37 -8.32
C TYR A 9 -4.58 17.70 -7.33
N LEU A 10 -4.86 17.76 -6.03
CA LEU A 10 -4.01 17.20 -4.98
C LEU A 10 -4.00 15.67 -4.97
N LEU A 11 -5.18 15.06 -5.11
CA LEU A 11 -5.36 13.61 -4.97
C LEU A 11 -4.97 12.84 -6.24
N THR A 12 -4.83 13.52 -7.38
CA THR A 12 -4.35 12.93 -8.66
C THR A 12 -2.86 13.16 -8.90
N ARG A 13 -2.12 13.75 -7.94
CA ARG A 13 -0.69 14.01 -8.08
C ARG A 13 0.09 12.72 -8.32
N THR A 14 0.81 12.70 -9.44
CA THR A 14 1.77 11.66 -9.79
C THR A 14 3.15 12.27 -10.03
N LYS A 15 4.19 11.46 -9.85
CA LYS A 15 5.57 11.81 -10.19
C LYS A 15 6.09 10.83 -11.22
N GLN A 16 6.93 11.29 -12.14
CA GLN A 16 7.69 10.39 -13.00
C GLN A 16 8.67 9.60 -12.11
N GLY A 17 8.52 8.28 -12.09
CA GLY A 17 9.38 7.37 -11.34
C GLY A 17 10.76 7.24 -11.97
N ASN A 18 11.68 6.58 -11.25
CA ASN A 18 13.08 6.40 -11.68
C ASN A 18 13.25 5.46 -12.89
N SER A 19 12.16 4.88 -13.41
CA SER A 19 12.12 4.06 -14.62
C SER A 19 11.29 4.81 -15.66
N ASN A 20 11.82 4.96 -16.88
CA ASN A 20 11.34 5.91 -17.90
C ASN A 20 9.83 5.87 -18.24
N ASP A 21 9.10 4.81 -17.88
CA ASP A 21 7.68 4.62 -18.23
C ASP A 21 6.74 4.40 -17.01
N LYS A 22 7.16 4.69 -15.78
CA LYS A 22 6.30 4.49 -14.59
C LYS A 22 5.97 5.80 -13.89
N PHE A 23 4.69 6.06 -13.70
CA PHE A 23 4.19 7.13 -12.83
C PHE A 23 3.97 6.59 -11.42
N GLU A 24 4.54 7.26 -10.42
CA GLU A 24 4.35 6.95 -9.02
C GLU A 24 3.22 7.83 -8.46
N ILE A 25 2.22 7.21 -7.84
CA ILE A 25 1.14 7.91 -7.16
C ILE A 25 1.71 8.58 -5.91
N ILE A 26 1.48 9.88 -5.76
CA ILE A 26 1.85 10.65 -4.57
C ILE A 26 0.61 10.88 -3.71
N GLY A 27 -0.45 11.43 -4.32
CA GLY A 27 -1.62 11.91 -3.57
C GLY A 27 -1.27 13.08 -2.65
N ALA A 28 -2.01 13.22 -1.55
CA ALA A 28 -1.82 14.31 -0.58
C ALA A 28 -1.98 13.85 0.88
N SER A 29 -1.20 14.43 1.79
CA SER A 29 -1.42 14.24 3.24
C SER A 29 -2.60 15.05 3.75
N GLU A 30 -3.08 14.72 4.95
CA GLU A 30 -4.10 15.50 5.65
C GLU A 30 -3.67 16.96 5.83
N GLU A 31 -2.40 17.20 6.20
CA GLU A 31 -1.88 18.56 6.36
C GLU A 31 -1.87 19.32 5.03
N GLU A 32 -1.36 18.70 3.96
CA GLU A 32 -1.33 19.32 2.62
C GLU A 32 -2.73 19.69 2.12
N LEU A 33 -3.73 18.86 2.42
CA LEU A 33 -5.14 19.12 2.09
C LEU A 33 -5.68 20.30 2.90
N CYS A 34 -5.47 20.32 4.23
CA CYS A 34 -5.94 21.40 5.09
C CYS A 34 -5.30 22.74 4.72
N ASP A 35 -3.99 22.75 4.47
CA ASP A 35 -3.25 23.95 4.10
C ASP A 35 -3.75 24.52 2.78
N SER A 36 -3.98 23.67 1.79
CA SER A 36 -4.46 24.09 0.45
C SER A 36 -5.93 24.54 0.45
N LEU A 37 -6.75 24.03 1.36
CA LEU A 37 -8.15 24.40 1.54
C LEU A 37 -8.33 25.55 2.55
N HIS A 38 -7.23 26.03 3.15
CA HIS A 38 -7.23 27.06 4.19
C HIS A 38 -8.08 26.71 5.41
N PHE A 39 -8.20 25.41 5.74
CA PHE A 39 -8.91 24.98 6.93
C PHE A 39 -8.07 25.23 8.18
N THR A 40 -8.53 26.13 9.03
CA THR A 40 -7.82 26.54 10.26
C THR A 40 -8.71 26.39 11.49
N GLY A 41 -8.09 26.11 12.64
CA GLY A 41 -8.76 26.07 13.93
C GLY A 41 -9.07 24.66 14.46
N LYS A 42 -9.90 24.62 15.52
CA LYS A 42 -10.15 23.40 16.30
C LYS A 42 -10.91 22.31 15.52
N PHE A 43 -11.65 22.69 14.48
CA PHE A 43 -12.54 21.80 13.74
C PHE A 43 -12.04 21.44 12.34
N THR A 44 -10.80 21.81 12.00
CA THR A 44 -10.17 21.57 10.70
C THR A 44 -10.34 20.11 10.22
N LYS A 45 -10.10 19.14 11.10
CA LYS A 45 -10.23 17.71 10.74
C LYS A 45 -11.65 17.33 10.36
N ILE A 46 -12.64 17.76 11.16
CA ILE A 46 -14.05 17.44 10.91
C ILE A 46 -14.49 18.05 9.58
N GLN A 47 -14.13 19.31 9.32
CA GLN A 47 -14.41 19.99 8.06
C GLN A 47 -13.79 19.26 6.87
N LEU A 48 -12.54 18.81 6.99
CA LEU A 48 -11.89 18.03 5.95
C LEU A 48 -12.61 16.71 5.70
N HIS A 49 -12.93 15.95 6.75
CA HIS A 49 -13.62 14.67 6.59
C HIS A 49 -15.00 14.83 5.95
N GLU A 50 -15.79 15.83 6.37
CA GLU A 50 -17.09 16.13 5.76
C GLU A 50 -16.96 16.47 4.27
N LEU A 51 -15.96 17.30 3.91
CA LEU A 51 -15.70 17.64 2.52
C LEU A 51 -15.25 16.41 1.71
N MET A 52 -14.37 15.58 2.27
CA MET A 52 -13.86 14.37 1.63
C MET A 52 -14.98 13.35 1.41
N ASP A 53 -15.92 13.21 2.35
CA ASP A 53 -17.09 12.36 2.21
C ASP A 53 -18.03 12.84 1.10
N GLN A 54 -18.28 14.15 1.03
CA GLN A 54 -19.09 14.75 -0.04
C GLN A 54 -18.41 14.61 -1.41
N PHE A 55 -17.10 14.83 -1.45
CA PHE A 55 -16.29 14.67 -2.65
C PHE A 55 -16.31 13.22 -3.12
N SER A 56 -16.08 12.25 -2.23
CA SER A 56 -16.13 10.81 -2.51
C SER A 56 -17.46 10.38 -3.13
N LYS A 57 -18.58 10.84 -2.57
CA LYS A 57 -19.92 10.60 -3.14
C LYS A 57 -20.05 11.20 -4.54
N SER A 58 -19.53 12.40 -4.74
CA SER A 58 -19.63 13.13 -6.01
C SER A 58 -18.81 12.49 -7.13
N ILE A 59 -17.63 11.94 -6.82
CA ILE A 59 -16.76 11.30 -7.82
C ILE A 59 -17.13 9.84 -8.11
N SER A 60 -17.92 9.22 -7.24
CA SER A 60 -18.33 7.81 -7.39
C SER A 60 -19.08 7.55 -8.70
N ILE A 61 -19.80 8.55 -9.24
CA ILE A 61 -20.48 8.49 -10.54
C ILE A 61 -19.51 8.27 -11.72
N PHE A 62 -18.24 8.63 -11.55
CA PHE A 62 -17.18 8.44 -12.54
C PHE A 62 -16.40 7.15 -12.32
N ASN A 63 -16.93 6.24 -11.49
CA ASN A 63 -16.20 5.08 -11.02
C ASN A 63 -14.84 5.47 -10.42
N LEU A 64 -14.79 6.54 -9.64
CA LEU A 64 -13.61 6.92 -8.86
C LEU A 64 -13.86 6.66 -7.39
N GLN A 65 -12.81 6.23 -6.71
CA GLN A 65 -12.78 5.98 -5.28
C GLN A 65 -11.65 6.77 -4.65
N LEU A 66 -11.96 7.38 -3.53
CA LEU A 66 -10.99 7.97 -2.63
C LEU A 66 -10.43 6.87 -1.72
N LYS A 67 -9.10 6.70 -1.70
CA LYS A 67 -8.41 5.74 -0.83
C LYS A 67 -7.29 6.43 -0.04
N GLN A 68 -6.92 5.81 1.08
CA GLN A 68 -5.75 6.19 1.86
C GLN A 68 -4.71 5.08 1.82
N ASN A 69 -3.44 5.44 1.59
CA ASN A 69 -2.35 4.48 1.65
C ASN A 69 -1.99 4.17 3.11
N PRO A 70 -2.00 2.89 3.54
CA PRO A 70 -1.82 2.52 4.94
C PRO A 70 -0.39 2.70 5.48
N PHE A 71 0.60 2.89 4.61
CA PHE A 71 2.00 3.02 5.00
C PHE A 71 2.49 4.47 5.13
N ASN A 72 1.86 5.41 4.43
CA ASN A 72 2.23 6.83 4.47
C ASN A 72 1.06 7.79 4.73
N PHE A 73 -0.15 7.26 4.93
CA PHE A 73 -1.38 7.98 5.25
C PHE A 73 -1.79 9.04 4.21
N ARG A 74 -1.26 8.97 2.99
CA ARG A 74 -1.63 9.87 1.91
C ARG A 74 -2.91 9.41 1.24
N TRP A 75 -3.78 10.37 0.96
CA TRP A 75 -5.02 10.20 0.22
C TRP A 75 -4.77 10.28 -1.29
N TYR A 76 -5.44 9.44 -2.05
CA TYR A 76 -5.32 9.39 -3.51
C TYR A 76 -6.63 8.95 -4.16
N LEU A 77 -6.80 9.29 -5.44
CA LEU A 77 -7.88 8.76 -6.26
C LEU A 77 -7.45 7.51 -7.02
N THR A 78 -8.34 6.53 -7.07
CA THR A 78 -8.24 5.34 -7.90
C THR A 78 -9.55 5.11 -8.63
N GLN A 79 -9.55 4.33 -9.71
CA GLN A 79 -10.79 3.87 -10.32
C GLN A 79 -11.39 2.69 -9.52
N SER A 80 -12.73 2.66 -9.49
CA SER A 80 -13.58 1.70 -8.78
C SER A 80 -13.89 0.46 -9.59
N SER A 81 -13.68 0.51 -10.91
CA SER A 81 -13.56 -0.73 -11.67
C SER A 81 -12.41 -1.48 -11.04
N GLU A 82 -12.69 -2.66 -10.53
CA GLU A 82 -11.81 -3.82 -10.68
C GLU A 82 -10.43 -3.42 -11.23
N ILE A 83 -9.39 -3.45 -10.40
CA ILE A 83 -8.16 -4.25 -10.57
C ILE A 83 -7.88 -4.84 -12.00
N GLU A 84 -8.86 -5.17 -12.82
CA GLU A 84 -8.81 -5.92 -14.08
C GLU A 84 -7.91 -5.36 -15.20
N GLU A 85 -7.82 -4.06 -15.49
CA GLU A 85 -6.98 -3.64 -16.64
C GLU A 85 -5.49 -3.45 -16.30
N PHE A 86 -5.11 -3.16 -15.05
CA PHE A 86 -3.69 -3.08 -14.65
C PHE A 86 -3.15 -4.43 -14.14
N PHE A 87 -4.02 -5.33 -13.64
CA PHE A 87 -3.68 -6.73 -13.36
C PHE A 87 -3.66 -7.61 -14.63
N SER A 88 -3.86 -7.03 -15.82
CA SER A 88 -3.48 -7.66 -17.09
C SER A 88 -2.01 -8.12 -17.10
N SER A 89 -1.19 -7.61 -16.17
CA SER A 89 -0.05 -8.33 -15.62
C SER A 89 -0.02 -8.30 -14.09
N ASN A 90 -0.70 -9.24 -13.41
CA ASN A 90 -0.43 -9.53 -12.00
C ASN A 90 1.12 -9.63 -11.85
N PRO A 91 1.78 -8.78 -11.04
CA PRO A 91 3.25 -8.74 -10.97
C PRO A 91 3.84 -10.05 -10.43
N PHE A 92 2.99 -10.89 -9.84
CA PHE A 92 3.31 -12.23 -9.38
C PHE A 92 2.76 -13.34 -10.29
N SER A 93 2.17 -13.01 -11.45
CA SER A 93 1.74 -14.00 -12.45
C SER A 93 2.93 -14.86 -12.85
N GLY A 94 2.82 -16.18 -12.67
CA GLY A 94 3.91 -17.13 -12.89
C GLY A 94 5.07 -17.04 -11.86
N LYS A 95 4.94 -16.20 -10.83
CA LYS A 95 5.98 -15.97 -9.80
C LYS A 95 5.46 -16.16 -8.36
N PRO A 96 4.84 -17.33 -8.03
CA PRO A 96 4.34 -17.60 -6.67
C PRO A 96 5.44 -17.53 -5.61
N ARG A 97 6.69 -17.80 -6.02
CA ARG A 97 7.87 -17.61 -5.19
C ARG A 97 7.98 -16.19 -4.63
N ILE A 98 7.81 -15.19 -5.48
CA ILE A 98 8.01 -13.77 -5.16
C ILE A 98 6.87 -13.27 -4.29
N ALA A 99 5.62 -13.68 -4.60
CA ALA A 99 4.47 -13.42 -3.74
C ALA A 99 4.65 -13.97 -2.32
N ALA A 100 5.11 -15.22 -2.19
CA ALA A 100 5.36 -15.83 -0.89
C ALA A 100 6.48 -15.13 -0.11
N THR A 101 7.52 -14.63 -0.80
CA THR A 101 8.57 -13.84 -0.16
C THR A 101 8.04 -12.48 0.29
N LEU A 102 7.21 -11.79 -0.51
CA LEU A 102 6.56 -10.54 -0.08
C LEU A 102 5.65 -10.76 1.12
N CYS A 103 4.82 -11.80 1.11
CA CYS A 103 3.97 -12.17 2.23
C CYS A 103 4.80 -12.36 3.52
N THR A 104 5.94 -13.06 3.43
CA THR A 104 6.84 -13.23 4.58
C THR A 104 7.42 -11.90 5.07
N VAL A 105 7.83 -11.02 4.15
CA VAL A 105 8.34 -9.68 4.52
C VAL A 105 7.25 -8.86 5.19
N LEU A 106 6.02 -8.85 4.66
CA LEU A 106 4.88 -8.15 5.26
C LEU A 106 4.61 -8.63 6.68
N SER A 107 4.45 -9.94 6.88
CA SER A 107 4.19 -10.53 8.20
C SER A 107 5.30 -10.23 9.21
N LEU A 108 6.57 -10.31 8.79
CA LEU A 108 7.70 -9.99 9.66
C LEU A 108 7.78 -8.50 9.99
N CYS A 109 7.54 -7.61 9.02
CA CYS A 109 7.58 -6.17 9.26
C CYS A 109 6.48 -5.72 10.23
N MET A 110 5.28 -6.32 10.13
CA MET A 110 4.17 -6.05 11.05
C MET A 110 4.49 -6.44 12.50
N THR A 111 5.33 -7.46 12.70
CA THR A 111 5.71 -7.95 14.03
C THR A 111 7.01 -7.34 14.57
N ASN A 112 7.78 -6.61 13.75
CA ASN A 112 9.11 -6.09 14.10
C ASN A 112 9.28 -4.60 13.78
N ASN A 113 8.31 -3.75 14.15
CA ASN A 113 8.36 -2.29 14.00
C ASN A 113 8.77 -1.82 12.58
N GLY A 114 8.41 -2.56 11.54
CA GLY A 114 8.64 -2.20 10.14
C GLY A 114 10.05 -2.44 9.59
N LYS A 115 11.00 -2.97 10.36
CA LYS A 115 12.36 -3.31 9.89
C LYS A 115 12.75 -4.73 10.28
N ILE A 116 13.23 -5.50 9.31
CA ILE A 116 13.53 -6.93 9.49
C ILE A 116 14.90 -7.29 8.91
N ASP A 117 15.58 -8.27 9.50
CA ASP A 117 16.83 -8.79 8.96
C ASP A 117 16.58 -9.84 7.85
N ILE A 118 17.45 -9.87 6.84
CA ILE A 118 17.38 -10.85 5.73
C ILE A 118 17.36 -12.30 6.27
N ASN A 119 18.04 -12.61 7.36
CA ASN A 119 18.06 -13.96 7.91
C ASN A 119 16.72 -14.37 8.51
N SER A 120 15.92 -13.44 9.03
CA SER A 120 14.56 -13.73 9.52
C SER A 120 13.67 -14.19 8.36
N VAL A 121 13.75 -13.50 7.22
CA VAL A 121 13.04 -13.90 5.99
C VAL A 121 13.54 -15.28 5.53
N ARG A 122 14.85 -15.50 5.54
CA ARG A 122 15.46 -16.78 5.14
C ARG A 122 14.94 -17.94 5.98
N LYS A 123 14.84 -17.77 7.30
CA LYS A 123 14.36 -18.78 8.24
C LYS A 123 12.92 -19.18 7.93
N ILE A 124 12.01 -18.22 7.79
CA ILE A 124 10.60 -18.50 7.51
C ILE A 124 10.41 -19.11 6.12
N ARG A 125 11.10 -18.59 5.11
CA ARG A 125 10.99 -19.13 3.73
C ARG A 125 11.63 -20.51 3.56
N ASN A 126 12.50 -20.92 4.49
CA ASN A 126 13.32 -22.12 4.39
C ASN A 126 14.02 -22.26 3.01
N LYS A 127 14.63 -21.16 2.54
CA LYS A 127 15.28 -21.09 1.23
C LYS A 127 16.76 -20.74 1.33
N LYS A 128 17.60 -21.45 0.57
CA LYS A 128 19.05 -21.19 0.50
C LYS A 128 19.38 -19.82 -0.11
N ASP A 129 18.71 -19.44 -1.20
CA ASP A 129 18.97 -18.20 -1.94
C ASP A 129 17.74 -17.27 -1.93
N ILE A 130 17.53 -16.59 -0.80
CA ILE A 130 16.44 -15.60 -0.64
C ILE A 130 16.79 -14.23 -1.25
N ARG A 131 18.08 -13.97 -1.49
CA ARG A 131 18.57 -12.64 -1.87
C ARG A 131 18.08 -12.23 -3.26
N LYS A 132 17.99 -13.20 -4.19
CA LYS A 132 17.41 -12.96 -5.52
C LYS A 132 15.95 -12.54 -5.46
N ASP A 133 15.15 -13.21 -4.63
CA ASP A 133 13.73 -12.89 -4.47
C ASP A 133 13.55 -11.48 -3.88
N LEU A 134 14.38 -11.12 -2.89
CA LEU A 134 14.38 -9.79 -2.29
C LEU A 134 14.83 -8.70 -3.28
N GLN A 135 15.85 -8.96 -4.09
CA GLN A 135 16.26 -8.03 -5.15
C GLN A 135 15.17 -7.82 -6.20
N GLU A 136 14.38 -8.86 -6.50
CA GLU A 136 13.25 -8.72 -7.41
C GLU A 136 12.13 -7.86 -6.80
N LEU A 137 11.83 -8.04 -5.51
CA LEU A 137 10.89 -7.18 -4.78
C LEU A 137 11.37 -5.73 -4.67
N GLU A 138 12.68 -5.53 -4.48
CA GLU A 138 13.30 -4.19 -4.46
C GLU A 138 13.16 -3.50 -5.82
N LYS A 139 13.39 -4.22 -6.92
CA LYS A 139 13.17 -3.70 -8.30
C LYS A 139 11.72 -3.34 -8.59
N LEU A 140 10.77 -3.98 -7.92
CA LEU A 140 9.34 -3.64 -8.01
C LEU A 140 8.96 -2.45 -7.13
N ASN A 141 9.91 -1.85 -6.39
CA ASN A 141 9.67 -0.82 -5.38
C ASN A 141 8.71 -1.27 -4.27
N PHE A 142 8.62 -2.57 -3.96
CA PHE A 142 7.77 -3.08 -2.88
C PHE A 142 8.47 -3.13 -1.54
N ILE A 143 9.80 -3.23 -1.54
CA ILE A 143 10.64 -3.24 -0.35
C ILE A 143 11.84 -2.32 -0.54
N ASN A 144 12.43 -1.89 0.57
CA ASN A 144 13.72 -1.20 0.59
C ASN A 144 14.76 -2.13 1.23
N MET A 145 15.95 -2.26 0.62
CA MET A 145 17.05 -3.02 1.19
C MET A 145 18.21 -2.09 1.61
N GLU A 146 18.53 -2.08 2.90
CA GLU A 146 19.70 -1.37 3.42
C GLU A 146 20.96 -2.23 3.23
N LYS A 147 21.78 -1.93 2.21
CA LYS A 147 22.94 -2.75 1.83
C LYS A 147 23.98 -2.95 2.94
N LYS A 148 24.13 -1.99 3.86
CA LYS A 148 25.13 -2.03 4.94
C LYS A 148 24.69 -2.83 6.15
N SER A 149 23.41 -2.76 6.49
CA SER A 149 22.83 -3.35 7.70
C SER A 149 22.12 -4.68 7.44
N ASN A 150 21.95 -5.08 6.16
CA ASN A 150 21.13 -6.23 5.75
C ASN A 150 19.67 -6.15 6.26
N LEU A 151 19.19 -4.93 6.51
CA LEU A 151 17.81 -4.69 6.91
C LEU A 151 16.91 -4.50 5.68
N ILE A 152 15.67 -4.92 5.84
CA ILE A 152 14.60 -4.81 4.87
C ILE A 152 13.46 -4.04 5.53
N SER A 153 12.83 -3.13 4.80
CA SER A 153 11.57 -2.52 5.18
C SER A 153 10.59 -2.51 4.02
N ILE A 154 9.30 -2.33 4.33
CA ILE A 154 8.28 -2.14 3.30
C ILE A 154 8.49 -0.77 2.67
N ASN A 155 8.40 -0.70 1.34
CA ASN A 155 8.30 0.58 0.66
C ASN A 155 6.82 1.01 0.63
N PRO A 156 6.48 2.23 1.10
CA PRO A 156 5.09 2.70 1.12
C PRO A 156 4.39 2.66 -0.25
N TYR A 157 5.15 2.66 -1.34
CA TYR A 157 4.63 2.49 -2.69
C TYR A 157 3.73 1.25 -2.83
N LEU A 158 4.02 0.16 -2.10
CA LEU A 158 3.20 -1.05 -2.07
C LEU A 158 1.72 -0.79 -1.70
N GLY A 159 1.46 0.18 -0.83
CA GLY A 159 0.10 0.51 -0.35
C GLY A 159 -0.81 1.14 -1.42
N TYR A 160 -0.27 1.49 -2.58
CA TYR A 160 -1.06 1.94 -3.73
C TYR A 160 -1.47 0.78 -4.66
N PHE A 161 -0.86 -0.40 -4.52
CA PHE A 161 -1.09 -1.56 -5.39
C PHE A 161 -1.78 -2.73 -4.69
N MET A 162 -1.79 -2.73 -3.36
CA MET A 162 -2.30 -3.84 -2.57
C MET A 162 -3.31 -3.33 -1.56
N ASP A 163 -4.45 -4.01 -1.49
CA ASP A 163 -5.38 -3.89 -0.38
C ASP A 163 -4.79 -4.61 0.84
N ILE A 164 -4.04 -3.86 1.65
CA ILE A 164 -3.39 -4.39 2.85
C ILE A 164 -4.43 -4.80 3.90
N GLU A 165 -5.53 -4.07 4.01
CA GLU A 165 -6.60 -4.39 4.96
C GLU A 165 -7.29 -5.70 4.56
N GLY A 166 -7.68 -5.83 3.28
CA GLY A 166 -8.21 -7.08 2.74
C GLY A 166 -7.24 -8.25 2.91
N PHE A 167 -5.94 -8.04 2.67
CA PHE A 167 -4.91 -9.04 2.90
C PHE A 167 -4.82 -9.48 4.37
N LEU A 168 -4.85 -8.54 5.31
CA LEU A 168 -4.82 -8.82 6.74
C LEU A 168 -6.05 -9.60 7.20
N ASN A 169 -7.24 -9.21 6.71
CA ASN A 169 -8.49 -9.92 7.01
C ASN A 169 -8.44 -11.38 6.51
N ILE A 170 -7.87 -11.62 5.32
CA ILE A 170 -7.67 -12.98 4.81
C ILE A 170 -6.70 -13.76 5.70
N LEU A 171 -5.55 -13.18 6.07
CA LEU A 171 -4.58 -13.84 6.95
C LEU A 171 -5.19 -14.21 8.30
N GLU A 172 -5.95 -13.31 8.91
CA GLU A 172 -6.60 -13.56 10.20
C GLU A 172 -7.59 -14.72 10.09
N ASN A 173 -8.40 -14.74 9.04
CA ASN A 173 -9.37 -15.82 8.81
C ASN A 173 -8.70 -17.17 8.62
N GLU A 174 -7.58 -17.24 7.88
CA GLU A 174 -6.83 -18.48 7.67
C GLU A 174 -6.14 -18.98 8.96
N ILE A 175 -5.66 -18.07 9.82
CA ILE A 175 -5.14 -18.43 11.14
C ILE A 175 -6.25 -19.00 12.03
N ARG A 176 -7.43 -18.36 12.05
CA ARG A 176 -8.57 -18.83 12.83
C ARG A 176 -9.03 -20.23 12.42
N LYS A 177 -9.13 -20.52 11.13
CA LYS A 177 -9.49 -21.86 10.62
C LYS A 177 -8.56 -22.95 11.13
N LYS A 178 -7.24 -22.74 11.01
CA LYS A 178 -6.23 -23.70 11.49
C LYS A 178 -6.30 -23.96 13.00
N ASN A 179 -6.63 -22.94 13.79
CA ASN A 179 -6.74 -23.11 15.23
C ASN A 179 -7.99 -23.89 15.64
N ILE A 180 -9.04 -23.92 14.80
CA ILE A 180 -10.24 -24.73 15.05
C ILE A 180 -9.97 -26.19 14.68
N GLU A 181 -9.28 -26.44 13.57
CA GLU A 181 -8.91 -27.80 13.13
C GLU A 181 -7.96 -28.51 14.12
N ASN A 182 -7.12 -27.76 14.85
CA ASN A 182 -6.18 -28.32 15.85
C ASN A 182 -6.81 -28.54 17.24
N VAL A 183 -8.08 -28.21 17.46
CA VAL A 183 -8.79 -28.47 18.75
C VAL A 183 -9.58 -29.77 18.71
N ASP A 184 -9.78 -30.34 17.52
CA ASP A 184 -10.51 -31.58 17.28
C ASP A 184 -9.59 -32.81 17.05
N GLU A 185 -8.27 -32.68 17.28
CA GLU A 185 -7.27 -33.78 17.34
C GLU A 185 -6.75 -34.01 18.77
#